data_AF-A0A0I9SJU6-F1
#
_entry.id   AF-A0A0I9SJU6-F1
#
_cell.length_a   1.000
_cell.length_b   1.000
_cell.length_c   1.000
_cell.angle_alpha   90.00
_cell.angle_beta   90.00
_cell.angle_gamma   90.00
#
_symmetry.space_group_name_H-M   'P 1'
#
loop_
_entity.id
_entity.type
_entity.pdbx_description
1 polymer ?
#
loop_
_entity_poly.entity_id
_entity_poly.type
_entity_poly.pdbx_seq_one_letter_code
_entity_poly.pdbx_strand_id
1 'polypeptide(L)'
;MLTLGLLMALAAQAAEQRVYLVATVQLDGTSLAQSAFLHEADITELEGCREAVREGQRARDWQKYHHIFRNDLFKGFAGHMHYRCAFSDLQFSSWHDGPRYNQPYLIAVDENAMLSVERTPSQAQCMSRLRALPAARQAQSFCAMGNQQIKP
;
A
#
# COMPACT_ATOMS: atom_id res chain seq x y z
N MET A 1 -9.37 -6.76 -56.04
CA MET A 1 -8.57 -5.61 -55.59
C MET A 1 -8.79 -5.41 -54.11
N LEU A 2 -7.68 -5.45 -53.36
CA LEU A 2 -7.42 -5.11 -51.95
C LEU A 2 -8.57 -5.08 -50.92
N THR A 3 -8.62 -6.14 -50.10
CA THR A 3 -9.09 -6.11 -48.71
C THR A 3 -8.05 -5.41 -47.83
N LEU A 4 -8.31 -4.18 -47.39
CA LEU A 4 -7.44 -3.44 -46.48
C LEU A 4 -7.80 -3.79 -45.03
N GLY A 5 -6.96 -4.60 -44.40
CA GLY A 5 -7.08 -4.97 -42.99
C GLY A 5 -6.78 -3.78 -42.08
N LEU A 6 -7.78 -3.34 -41.32
CA LEU A 6 -7.63 -2.32 -40.29
C LEU A 6 -7.09 -2.98 -39.02
N LEU A 7 -5.76 -2.97 -38.86
CA LEU A 7 -5.09 -3.36 -37.62
C LEU A 7 -5.42 -2.32 -36.54
N MET A 8 -6.33 -2.68 -35.63
CA MET A 8 -6.54 -1.98 -34.37
C MET A 8 -5.28 -2.13 -33.51
N ALA A 9 -4.45 -1.09 -33.48
CA ALA A 9 -3.45 -0.93 -32.45
C ALA A 9 -4.18 -0.60 -31.14
N LEU A 10 -4.42 -1.61 -30.29
CA LEU A 10 -4.69 -1.37 -28.88
C LEU A 10 -3.43 -0.75 -28.28
N ALA A 11 -3.42 0.57 -28.12
CA ALA A 11 -2.49 1.23 -27.23
C ALA A 11 -2.81 0.73 -25.82
N ALA A 12 -2.07 -0.29 -25.36
CA ALA A 12 -2.00 -0.61 -23.95
C ALA A 12 -1.49 0.65 -23.24
N GLN A 13 -2.38 1.38 -22.57
CA GLN A 13 -2.02 2.46 -21.68
C GLN A 13 -1.24 1.80 -20.55
N ALA A 14 0.08 1.88 -20.59
CA ALA A 14 0.90 1.55 -19.44
C ALA A 14 0.41 2.42 -18.29
N ALA A 15 -0.10 1.81 -17.22
CA ALA A 15 -0.52 2.54 -16.04
C ALA A 15 0.66 3.39 -15.57
N GLU A 16 0.43 4.70 -15.40
CA GLU A 16 1.46 5.63 -14.98
C GLU A 16 1.96 5.22 -13.60
N GLN A 17 3.24 4.85 -13.51
CA GLN A 17 3.88 4.43 -12.28
C GLN A 17 3.93 5.62 -11.30
N ARG A 18 3.46 5.41 -10.08
CA ARG A 18 3.38 6.44 -9.02
C ARG A 18 4.15 6.04 -7.79
N VAL A 19 4.64 7.03 -7.04
CA VAL A 19 5.20 6.80 -5.71
C VAL A 19 4.08 6.82 -4.66
N TYR A 20 4.11 5.79 -3.83
CA TYR A 20 3.24 5.60 -2.68
C TYR A 20 4.05 5.48 -1.40
N LEU A 21 3.55 6.12 -0.34
CA LEU A 21 3.90 5.79 1.03
C LEU A 21 2.92 4.71 1.54
N VAL A 22 3.46 3.52 1.81
CA VAL A 22 2.76 2.46 2.53
C VAL A 22 2.99 2.68 4.02
N ALA A 23 1.99 3.21 4.71
CA ALA A 23 2.03 3.47 6.14
C ALA A 23 1.27 2.37 6.88
N THR A 24 1.99 1.55 7.64
CA THR A 24 1.44 0.37 8.33
C THR A 24 1.64 0.47 9.82
N VAL A 25 0.57 0.34 10.59
CA VAL A 25 0.65 0.06 12.04
C VAL A 25 0.52 -1.45 12.25
N GLN A 26 1.50 -2.04 12.93
CA GLN A 26 1.47 -3.43 13.37
C GLN A 26 1.25 -3.47 14.88
N LEU A 27 0.29 -4.29 15.35
CA LEU A 27 0.07 -4.50 16.78
C LEU A 27 0.98 -5.61 17.29
N ASP A 28 1.71 -5.32 18.37
CA ASP A 28 2.68 -6.23 18.95
C ASP A 28 2.03 -7.49 19.50
N GLY A 29 2.71 -8.63 19.30
CA GLY A 29 2.22 -9.93 19.76
C GLY A 29 0.98 -10.43 19.01
N THR A 30 0.57 -9.78 17.92
CA THR A 30 -0.58 -10.20 17.10
C THR A 30 -0.25 -10.25 15.61
N SER A 31 -1.16 -10.83 14.81
CA SER A 31 -1.13 -10.73 13.34
C SER A 31 -1.98 -9.59 12.79
N LEU A 32 -2.40 -8.65 13.66
CA LEU A 32 -3.24 -7.53 13.27
C LEU A 32 -2.37 -6.35 12.85
N ALA A 33 -2.55 -5.94 11.60
CA ALA A 33 -1.97 -4.72 11.05
C ALA A 33 -3.03 -3.90 10.33
N GLN A 34 -2.84 -2.60 10.28
CA GLN A 34 -3.59 -1.68 9.42
C GLN A 34 -2.65 -0.95 8.50
N SER A 35 -3.03 -0.77 7.24
CA SER A 35 -2.19 -0.11 6.24
C SER A 35 -2.96 0.90 5.41
N ALA A 36 -2.32 2.04 5.16
CA ALA A 36 -2.78 3.08 4.24
C ALA A 36 -1.79 3.24 3.08
N PHE A 37 -2.33 3.56 1.90
CA PHE A 37 -1.60 3.76 0.65
C PHE A 37 -1.70 5.23 0.25
N LEU A 38 -0.71 6.03 0.64
CA LEU A 38 -0.77 7.49 0.51
C LEU A 38 0.03 7.94 -0.72
N HIS A 39 -0.53 8.83 -1.52
CA HIS A 39 0.08 9.36 -2.73
C HIS A 39 0.02 10.88 -2.73
N GLU A 40 1.11 11.52 -3.17
CA GLU A 40 1.25 12.96 -3.35
C GLU A 40 1.70 13.19 -4.79
N ALA A 41 0.97 14.02 -5.53
CA ALA A 41 1.20 14.20 -6.96
C ALA A 41 2.55 14.88 -7.28
N ASP A 42 3.08 15.66 -6.34
CA ASP A 42 4.37 16.35 -6.49
C ASP A 42 5.58 15.51 -6.03
N ILE A 43 5.36 14.30 -5.53
CA ILE A 43 6.41 13.35 -5.17
C ILE A 43 6.44 12.22 -6.19
N THR A 44 7.34 12.32 -7.16
CA THR A 44 7.47 11.36 -8.27
C THR A 44 8.64 10.38 -8.09
N GLU A 45 9.51 10.62 -7.10
CA GLU A 45 10.69 9.79 -6.83
C GLU A 45 10.68 9.21 -5.41
N LEU A 46 11.25 8.01 -5.23
CA LEU A 46 11.33 7.35 -3.93
C LEU A 46 12.09 8.18 -2.90
N GLU A 47 13.12 8.94 -3.31
CA GLU A 47 13.88 9.75 -2.36
C GLU A 47 13.06 10.90 -1.80
N GLY A 48 12.22 11.54 -2.62
CA GLY A 48 11.27 12.55 -2.15
C GLY A 48 10.27 11.98 -1.14
N CYS A 49 9.78 10.76 -1.36
CA CYS A 49 8.94 10.08 -0.36
C CYS A 49 9.69 9.82 0.95
N ARG A 50 10.94 9.34 0.88
CA ARG A 50 11.76 9.07 2.08
C ARG A 50 12.07 10.34 2.84
N GLU A 51 12.35 11.44 2.15
CA GLU A 51 12.55 12.74 2.76
C GLU A 51 11.29 13.23 3.47
N ALA A 52 10.14 13.17 2.80
CA ALA A 52 8.85 13.51 3.41
C ALA A 52 8.55 12.67 4.66
N VAL A 53 8.87 11.37 4.65
CA VAL A 53 8.75 10.49 5.82
C VAL A 53 9.69 10.93 6.95
N ARG A 54 10.98 11.19 6.65
CA ARG A 54 11.95 11.65 7.65
C ARG A 54 11.50 12.94 8.31
N GLU A 55 11.01 13.89 7.52
CA GLU A 55 10.52 15.17 8.03
C GLU A 55 9.25 14.99 8.87
N GLY A 56 8.26 14.22 8.39
CA GLY A 56 7.03 13.93 9.13
C GLY A 56 7.30 13.25 10.48
N GLN A 57 8.26 12.32 10.53
CA GLN A 57 8.69 11.68 11.78
C GLN A 57 9.40 12.65 12.73
N ARG A 58 10.29 13.51 12.20
CA ARG A 58 11.09 14.46 12.98
C ARG A 58 10.24 15.59 13.54
N ALA A 59 9.48 16.27 12.68
CA ALA A 59 8.65 17.41 13.03
C ALA A 59 7.38 17.01 13.79
N ARG A 60 6.99 15.72 13.70
CA ARG A 60 5.69 15.19 14.14
C ARG A 60 4.52 15.89 13.45
N ASP A 61 4.79 16.43 12.27
CA ASP A 61 3.87 17.21 11.46
C ASP A 61 3.89 16.66 10.04
N TRP A 62 2.86 15.90 9.68
CA TRP A 62 2.74 15.21 8.39
C TRP A 62 2.13 16.14 7.35
N GLN A 63 2.90 17.18 6.98
CA GLN A 63 2.53 18.14 5.94
C GLN A 63 2.34 17.47 4.57
N LYS A 64 3.12 16.40 4.32
CA LYS A 64 3.00 15.50 3.18
C LYS A 64 2.53 14.14 3.66
N TYR A 65 1.65 13.49 2.89
CA TYR A 65 1.02 12.21 3.25
C TYR A 65 0.29 12.29 4.59
N HIS A 66 -0.59 13.27 4.78
CA HIS A 66 -1.34 13.40 6.03
C HIS A 66 -2.15 12.13 6.32
N HIS A 67 -1.96 11.56 7.51
CA HIS A 67 -2.68 10.39 7.98
C HIS A 67 -2.78 10.39 9.50
N ILE A 68 -3.85 9.79 10.02
CA ILE A 68 -4.08 9.63 11.45
C ILE A 68 -4.29 8.15 11.74
N PHE A 69 -3.38 7.58 12.52
CA PHE A 69 -3.59 6.25 13.09
C PHE A 69 -4.21 6.41 14.47
N ARG A 70 -5.45 5.91 14.60
CA ARG A 70 -6.25 5.95 15.82
C ARG A 70 -5.73 4.92 16.83
N ASN A 71 -4.54 5.19 17.39
CA ASN A 71 -3.88 4.32 18.37
C ASN A 71 -4.75 4.07 19.62
N ASP A 72 -5.64 5.01 19.93
CA ASP A 72 -6.63 4.90 21.01
C ASP A 72 -7.61 3.72 20.85
N LEU A 73 -7.77 3.19 19.63
CA LEU A 73 -8.61 2.03 19.35
C LEU A 73 -7.93 0.71 19.69
N PHE A 74 -6.60 0.68 19.88
CA PHE A 74 -5.82 -0.52 20.17
C PHE A 74 -5.59 -0.72 21.67
N LYS A 75 -6.68 -0.83 22.44
CA LYS A 75 -6.58 -0.99 23.90
C LYS A 75 -5.86 -2.29 24.28
N GLY A 76 -4.82 -2.17 25.11
CA GLY A 76 -4.07 -3.31 25.65
C GLY A 76 -2.93 -3.82 24.77
N PHE A 77 -2.65 -3.16 23.63
CA PHE A 77 -1.53 -3.49 22.75
C PHE A 77 -0.66 -2.27 22.49
N ALA A 78 0.64 -2.48 22.36
CA ALA A 78 1.52 -1.50 21.74
C ALA A 78 1.46 -1.68 20.21
N GLY A 79 1.67 -0.58 19.49
CA GLY A 79 1.65 -0.56 18.03
C GLY A 79 2.90 0.14 17.50
N HIS A 80 3.51 -0.46 16.47
CA HIS A 80 4.67 0.12 15.78
C HIS A 80 4.32 0.54 14.37
N MET A 81 4.77 1.75 14.01
CA MET A 81 4.64 2.29 12.67
C MET A 81 5.78 1.82 11.78
N HIS A 82 5.43 1.31 10.61
CA HIS A 82 6.34 0.98 9.52
C HIS A 82 5.96 1.81 8.29
N TYR A 83 6.93 2.54 7.76
CA TYR A 83 6.78 3.35 6.56
C TYR A 83 7.64 2.75 5.45
N ARG A 84 7.03 2.42 4.30
CA ARG A 84 7.74 1.93 3.12
C ARG A 84 7.36 2.79 1.92
N CYS A 85 8.33 3.45 1.32
CA CYS A 85 8.16 4.12 0.03
C CYS A 85 8.30 3.10 -1.09
N ALA A 86 7.34 3.09 -2.03
CA ALA A 86 7.30 2.14 -3.12
C ALA A 86 6.71 2.78 -4.37
N PHE A 87 7.13 2.28 -5.53
CA PHE A 87 6.44 2.53 -6.79
C PHE A 87 5.22 1.61 -6.90
N SER A 88 4.18 2.04 -7.60
CA SER A 88 3.06 1.18 -7.97
C SER A 88 2.42 1.62 -9.27
N ASP A 89 1.98 0.63 -10.03
CA ASP A 89 1.13 0.82 -11.20
C ASP A 89 -0.37 0.75 -10.78
N LEU A 90 -0.64 0.38 -9.52
CA LEU A 90 -1.97 0.41 -8.93
C LEU A 90 -2.35 1.83 -8.53
N GLN A 91 -3.65 2.11 -8.59
CA GLN A 91 -4.21 3.32 -8.02
C GLN A 91 -5.14 2.97 -6.86
N PHE A 92 -5.11 3.76 -5.80
CA PHE A 92 -5.96 3.58 -4.64
C PHE A 92 -6.97 4.72 -4.53
N SER A 93 -8.14 4.47 -3.95
CA SER A 93 -9.06 5.53 -3.54
C SER A 93 -8.36 6.47 -2.55
N SER A 94 -8.81 7.72 -2.46
CA SER A 94 -8.29 8.66 -1.47
C SER A 94 -8.41 8.08 -0.07
N TRP A 95 -7.40 8.34 0.76
CA TRP A 95 -7.47 8.05 2.18
C TRP A 95 -8.33 9.12 2.86
N HIS A 96 -9.18 8.70 3.79
CA HIS A 96 -10.00 9.59 4.61
C HIS A 96 -9.89 9.13 6.06
N ASP A 97 -9.97 10.07 7.00
CA ASP A 97 -10.22 9.73 8.40
C ASP A 97 -11.68 9.25 8.55
N GLY A 98 -11.91 8.19 9.33
CA GLY A 98 -13.26 7.68 9.61
C GLY A 98 -13.74 6.36 8.97
N PRO A 99 -13.20 5.80 7.86
CA PRO A 99 -13.56 4.46 7.44
C PRO A 99 -12.85 3.42 8.30
N ARG A 100 -13.59 2.41 8.76
CA ARG A 100 -13.01 1.25 9.46
C ARG A 100 -12.07 0.52 8.50
N TYR A 101 -10.85 0.25 8.95
CA TYR A 101 -9.91 -0.65 8.26
C TYR A 101 -10.52 -2.06 8.22
N ASN A 102 -11.21 -2.37 7.13
CA ASN A 102 -12.06 -3.55 6.99
C ASN A 102 -11.82 -4.32 5.67
N GLN A 103 -10.86 -3.88 4.86
CA GLN A 103 -10.47 -4.54 3.62
C GLN A 103 -9.18 -5.33 3.86
N PRO A 104 -9.20 -6.67 3.88
CA PRO A 104 -7.97 -7.43 4.07
C PRO A 104 -7.16 -7.46 2.77
N TYR A 105 -5.88 -7.12 2.88
CA TYR A 105 -4.94 -7.06 1.78
C TYR A 105 -3.70 -7.89 2.07
N LEU A 106 -3.24 -8.64 1.06
CA LEU A 106 -1.88 -9.14 0.98
C LEU A 106 -1.03 -8.06 0.30
N ILE A 107 -0.09 -7.50 1.03
CA ILE A 107 0.74 -6.37 0.59
C ILE A 107 2.18 -6.86 0.50
N ALA A 108 2.88 -6.53 -0.58
CA ALA A 108 4.31 -6.73 -0.69
C ALA A 108 4.97 -5.50 -1.29
N VAL A 109 6.19 -5.20 -0.84
CA VAL A 109 7.11 -4.29 -1.53
C VAL A 109 8.39 -5.07 -1.74
N ASP A 110 8.77 -5.26 -2.99
CA ASP A 110 9.93 -6.08 -3.36
C ASP A 110 11.25 -5.30 -3.29
N GLU A 111 12.34 -5.94 -3.74
CA GLU A 111 13.70 -5.38 -3.73
C GLU A 111 13.86 -4.17 -4.66
N ASN A 112 13.02 -4.06 -5.69
CA ASN A 112 12.97 -2.92 -6.59
C ASN A 112 12.01 -1.83 -6.10
N ALA A 113 11.56 -1.94 -4.84
CA ALA A 113 10.54 -1.09 -4.24
C ALA A 113 9.22 -1.09 -5.01
N MET A 114 8.87 -2.19 -5.68
CA MET A 114 7.59 -2.31 -6.37
C MET A 114 6.51 -2.83 -5.42
N LEU A 115 5.44 -2.05 -5.29
CA LEU A 115 4.26 -2.36 -4.49
C LEU A 115 3.30 -3.26 -5.27
N SER A 116 3.05 -4.44 -4.72
CA SER A 116 1.93 -5.30 -5.11
C SER A 116 0.92 -5.39 -3.97
N VAL A 117 -0.36 -5.19 -4.28
CA VAL A 117 -1.47 -5.31 -3.32
C VAL A 117 -2.56 -6.18 -3.92
N GLU A 118 -2.96 -7.22 -3.19
CA GLU A 118 -4.07 -8.09 -3.56
C GLU A 118 -5.15 -8.07 -2.47
N ARG A 119 -6.40 -7.81 -2.86
CA ARG A 119 -7.54 -7.94 -1.95
C ARG A 119 -7.84 -9.41 -1.68
N THR A 120 -7.98 -9.78 -0.42
CA THR A 120 -8.44 -11.13 -0.04
C THR A 120 -9.88 -11.08 0.48
N PRO A 121 -10.57 -12.23 0.59
CA PRO A 121 -11.93 -12.24 1.15
C PRO A 121 -11.98 -12.07 2.67
N SER A 122 -10.90 -12.42 3.39
CA SER A 122 -10.80 -12.29 4.84
C SER A 122 -9.33 -12.22 5.30
N GLN A 123 -9.10 -11.76 6.53
CA GLN A 123 -7.76 -11.76 7.15
C GLN A 123 -7.20 -13.18 7.25
N ALA A 124 -8.03 -14.17 7.60
CA ALA A 124 -7.62 -15.58 7.67
C ALA A 124 -7.14 -16.10 6.30
N GLN A 125 -7.85 -15.74 5.22
CA GLN A 125 -7.43 -16.11 3.86
C GLN A 125 -6.14 -15.39 3.45
N CYS A 126 -5.95 -14.13 3.85
CA CYS A 126 -4.68 -13.44 3.64
C CYS A 126 -3.53 -14.19 4.31
N MET A 127 -3.67 -14.52 5.59
CA MET A 127 -2.62 -15.23 6.33
C MET A 127 -2.31 -16.61 5.74
N SER A 128 -3.34 -17.31 5.24
CA SER A 128 -3.16 -18.58 4.54
C SER A 128 -2.32 -18.41 3.27
N ARG A 129 -2.65 -17.40 2.45
CA ARG A 129 -1.90 -17.10 1.21
C ARG A 129 -0.48 -16.65 1.50
N LEU A 130 -0.27 -15.77 2.48
CA LEU A 130 1.05 -15.33 2.92
C LEU A 130 1.93 -16.53 3.32
N ARG A 131 1.39 -17.48 4.08
CA ARG A 131 2.10 -18.70 4.48
C ARG A 131 2.45 -19.63 3.32
N ALA A 132 1.65 -19.61 2.25
CA ALA A 132 1.86 -20.42 1.06
C ALA A 132 2.88 -19.81 0.07
N LEU A 133 3.30 -18.56 0.27
CA LEU A 133 4.31 -17.93 -0.59
C LEU A 133 5.70 -18.58 -0.40
N PRO A 134 6.55 -18.57 -1.45
CA PRO A 134 7.98 -18.88 -1.29
C PRO A 134 8.63 -17.96 -0.24
N ALA A 135 9.60 -18.48 0.52
CA ALA A 135 10.20 -17.79 1.66
C ALA A 135 10.69 -16.36 1.33
N ALA A 136 11.34 -16.16 0.18
CA ALA A 136 11.79 -14.84 -0.27
C ALA A 136 10.63 -13.84 -0.45
N ARG A 137 9.52 -14.27 -1.06
CA ARG A 137 8.33 -13.43 -1.23
C ARG A 137 7.60 -13.22 0.08
N GLN A 138 7.53 -14.24 0.93
CA GLN A 138 6.95 -14.13 2.26
C GLN A 138 7.66 -13.07 3.11
N ALA A 139 9.00 -13.01 3.07
CA ALA A 139 9.77 -12.01 3.82
C ALA A 139 9.50 -10.56 3.39
N GLN A 140 9.03 -10.35 2.15
CA GLN A 140 8.70 -9.04 1.59
C GLN A 140 7.21 -8.69 1.71
N SER A 141 6.39 -9.66 2.15
CA SER A 141 4.94 -9.59 2.15
C SER A 141 4.36 -9.60 3.57
N PHE A 142 3.20 -8.99 3.75
CA PHE A 142 2.47 -9.00 5.01
C PHE A 142 0.97 -8.84 4.75
N CYS A 143 0.17 -9.22 5.75
CA CYS A 143 -1.28 -9.05 5.72
C CYS A 143 -1.68 -7.85 6.57
N ALA A 144 -2.47 -6.94 6.02
CA ALA A 144 -3.01 -5.82 6.75
C ALA A 144 -4.44 -5.52 6.34
N MET A 145 -5.18 -4.91 7.26
CA MET A 145 -6.48 -4.32 6.97
C MET A 145 -6.26 -2.92 6.38
N GLY A 146 -6.87 -2.62 5.24
CA GLY A 146 -6.92 -1.31 4.61
C GLY A 146 -8.31 -0.68 4.72
N ASN A 147 -8.38 0.62 4.46
CA ASN A 147 -9.63 1.38 4.34
C ASN A 147 -9.81 2.02 2.95
N GLN A 148 -8.83 1.85 2.05
CA GLN A 148 -8.85 2.29 0.67
C GLN A 148 -9.16 1.13 -0.27
N GLN A 149 -9.73 1.42 -1.44
CA GLN A 149 -10.00 0.44 -2.49
C GLN A 149 -8.95 0.54 -3.60
N ILE A 150 -8.59 -0.59 -4.21
CA ILE A 150 -7.83 -0.62 -5.46
C ILE A 150 -8.79 -0.18 -6.58
N LYS A 151 -8.42 0.85 -7.34
CA LYS A 151 -9.21 1.34 -8.46
C LYS A 151 -9.04 0.42 -9.69
N PRO A 152 -10.07 0.31 -10.55
CA PRO A 152 -9.99 -0.42 -11.81
C PRO A 152 -8.97 0.18 -12.78
#